data_AF-A0A5K1DMB5-F1
#
_entry.id   AF-A0A5K1DMB5-F1
#
_cell.length_a   1.000
_cell.length_b   1.000
_cell.length_c   1.000
_cell.angle_alpha   90.00
_cell.angle_beta   90.00
_cell.angle_gamma   90.00
#
_symmetry.space_group_name_H-M   'P 1'
#
loop_
_entity.id
_entity.type
_entity.pdbx_description
1 polymer ?
#
loop_
_entity_poly.entity_id
_entity_poly.type
_entity_poly.pdbx_seq_one_letter_code
_entity_poly.pdbx_strand_id
1 'polypeptide(L)' 'DIGGCDIQKQEIREAVELPLTHHELYKQIGIDPPRGVLLYGPPGTGKTMLAKAVANHTTAAFIRVVGSEFVQKYLGE' A
#
# COMPACT_ATOMS: atom_id res chain seq x y z
N ASP A 1 -16.74 -2.17 4.91
CA ASP A 1 -16.29 -3.57 5.00
C ASP A 1 -15.97 -4.19 3.66
N ILE A 2 -14.82 -4.88 3.58
CA ILE A 2 -14.47 -5.80 2.49
C ILE A 2 -14.67 -7.19 3.08
N GLY A 3 -15.64 -7.97 2.59
CA GLY A 3 -15.90 -9.32 3.07
C GLY A 3 -14.83 -10.30 2.57
N GLY A 4 -14.18 -11.02 3.48
CA GLY A 4 -13.05 -11.88 3.16
C GLY A 4 -11.76 -11.10 2.85
N CYS A 5 -10.65 -11.82 2.81
CA CYS A 5 -9.28 -11.28 2.72
C CYS A 5 -8.73 -10.59 3.99
N ASP A 6 -9.06 -11.09 5.18
CA ASP A 6 -8.57 -10.50 6.43
C ASP A 6 -7.06 -10.69 6.62
N ILE A 7 -6.50 -11.79 6.12
CA ILE A 7 -5.04 -12.01 6.13
C ILE A 7 -4.34 -10.95 5.28
N GLN A 8 -4.80 -10.72 4.05
CA GLN A 8 -4.19 -9.73 3.15
C GLN A 8 -4.32 -8.31 3.71
N LYS A 9 -5.44 -7.97 4.36
CA LYS A 9 -5.58 -6.67 5.05
C LYS A 9 -4.55 -6.54 6.16
N GLN A 10 -4.38 -7.58 6.96
CA GLN A 10 -3.45 -7.59 8.08
C GLN A 10 -2.01 -7.44 7.58
N GLU A 11 -1.60 -8.20 6.56
CA GLU A 11 -0.26 -8.11 5.99
C GLU A 11 0.04 -6.72 5.42
N ILE A 12 -0.91 -6.11 4.69
CA ILE A 12 -0.73 -4.75 4.15
C ILE A 12 -0.68 -3.72 5.29
N ARG A 13 -1.51 -3.89 6.32
CA ARG A 13 -1.48 -3.04 7.51
C ARG A 13 -0.13 -3.12 8.20
N GLU A 14 0.38 -4.31 8.48
CA GLU A 14 1.70 -4.46 9.10
C GLU A 14 2.80 -3.89 8.21
N ALA A 15 2.75 -4.11 6.89
CA ALA A 15 3.73 -3.55 5.98
C ALA A 15 3.73 -2.01 5.93
N VAL A 16 2.65 -1.33 6.31
CA VAL A 16 2.51 0.14 6.24
C VAL A 16 2.49 0.79 7.63
N GLU A 17 1.65 0.31 8.55
CA GLU A 17 1.51 0.80 9.93
C GLU A 17 2.73 0.51 10.80
N LEU A 18 3.33 -0.68 10.68
CA LEU A 18 4.46 -1.07 11.53
C LEU A 18 5.70 -0.19 11.31
N PRO A 19 6.15 0.11 10.08
CA PRO A 19 7.27 1.03 9.86
C PRO A 19 6.91 2.49 10.21
N LEU A 20 5.65 2.90 10.08
CA LEU A 20 5.21 4.26 10.46
C LEU A 20 5.15 4.45 11.99
N THR A 21 4.72 3.43 12.73
CA THR A 21 4.47 3.50 14.18
C THR A 21 5.72 3.12 14.98
N HIS A 22 6.48 2.14 14.50
CA HIS A 22 7.60 1.54 15.22
C HIS A 22 8.90 1.59 14.40
N HIS A 23 9.23 2.76 13.84
CA HIS A 23 10.47 2.95 13.09
C HIS A 23 11.74 2.59 13.90
N GLU A 24 11.67 2.71 15.23
CA GLU A 24 12.78 2.46 16.14
C GLU A 24 13.15 0.97 16.24
N LEU A 25 12.16 0.06 16.11
CA LEU A 25 12.40 -1.39 16.04
C LEU A 25 13.27 -1.74 14.82
N TYR A 26 12.94 -1.18 13.66
CA TYR A 26 13.71 -1.39 12.42
C TYR A 26 15.15 -0.87 12.58
N LYS A 27 15.32 0.28 13.24
CA LYS A 27 16.64 0.88 13.50
C LYS A 27 17.48 0.07 14.49
N GLN A 28 16.85 -0.54 15.50
CA GLN A 28 17.54 -1.40 16.49
C GLN A 28 17.97 -2.75 15.90
N ILE A 29 17.11 -3.34 15.06
CA ILE A 29 17.38 -4.63 14.41
C ILE A 29 18.38 -4.45 13.24
N GLY A 30 18.51 -3.23 12.71
CA GLY A 30 19.42 -2.92 11.60
C GLY A 30 18.89 -3.40 10.24
N ILE A 31 17.57 -3.54 10.11
CA ILE A 31 16.89 -3.90 8.86
C ILE A 31 16.18 -2.69 8.28
N ASP A 32 16.21 -2.56 6.96
CA ASP A 32 15.45 -1.52 6.28
C ASP A 32 13.94 -1.85 6.32
N PRO A 33 13.09 -0.85 6.60
CA PRO A 33 11.65 -1.05 6.52
C PRO A 33 11.22 -1.37 5.07
N PRO A 34 10.12 -2.12 4.89
CA PRO A 34 9.59 -2.41 3.57
C PRO A 34 9.26 -1.11 2.83
N ARG A 35 9.78 -0.97 1.60
CA ARG A 35 9.66 0.27 0.80
C ARG A 35 8.31 0.41 0.09
N GLY A 36 7.54 -0.67 -0.02
CA GLY A 36 6.24 -0.67 -0.67
C GLY A 36 5.65 -2.07 -0.75
N VAL A 37 4.37 -2.13 -1.10
CA VAL A 37 3.60 -3.38 -1.23
C VAL A 37 3.06 -3.48 -2.65
N LEU A 38 3.21 -4.64 -3.28
CA LEU A 38 2.65 -4.93 -4.60
C LEU A 38 1.44 -5.87 -4.47
N LEU A 39 0.27 -5.40 -4.89
CA LEU A 39 -0.96 -6.20 -4.90
C LEU A 39 -1.21 -6.76 -6.30
N TYR A 40 -1.12 -8.09 -6.46
CA TYR A 40 -1.34 -8.78 -7.73
C TYR A 40 -2.45 -9.85 -7.66
N GLY A 41 -2.83 -10.39 -8.83
CA GLY A 41 -3.77 -11.50 -8.97
C GLY A 41 -4.95 -11.18 -9.90
N PRO A 42 -5.99 -12.04 -9.94
CA PRO A 42 -7.11 -11.90 -10.87
C PRO A 42 -7.86 -10.56 -10.74
N PRO A 43 -8.48 -10.05 -11.83
CA PRO A 43 -9.38 -8.91 -11.74
C PRO A 43 -10.60 -9.27 -10.87
N GLY A 44 -11.15 -8.29 -10.16
CA GLY A 44 -12.33 -8.48 -9.32
C GLY A 44 -12.07 -8.91 -7.87
N THR A 45 -10.83 -9.23 -7.47
CA THR A 45 -10.51 -9.61 -6.07
C THR A 45 -10.36 -8.42 -5.11
N GLY A 46 -10.84 -7.23 -5.47
CA GLY A 46 -10.88 -6.09 -4.55
C GLY A 46 -9.55 -5.38 -4.24
N LYS A 47 -8.47 -5.59 -5.00
CA LYS A 47 -7.14 -4.97 -4.75
C LYS A 47 -7.18 -3.44 -4.61
N THR A 48 -7.87 -2.77 -5.54
CA THR A 48 -8.05 -1.31 -5.51
C THR A 48 -8.87 -0.85 -4.32
N MET A 49 -9.84 -1.66 -3.88
CA MET A 49 -10.68 -1.36 -2.73
C MET A 49 -9.91 -1.56 -1.42
N LEU A 50 -9.07 -2.60 -1.34
CA LEU A 50 -8.14 -2.85 -0.23
C LEU A 50 -7.19 -1.67 -0.03
N ALA A 51 -6.55 -1.19 -1.11
CA ALA A 51 -5.63 -0.05 -1.04
C ALA A 51 -6.33 1.21 -0.47
N LYS A 52 -7.56 1.50 -0.92
CA LYS A 52 -8.36 2.62 -0.38
C LYS A 52 -8.75 2.42 1.08
N ALA A 53 -9.11 1.20 1.47
CA ALA A 53 -9.50 0.90 2.86
C ALA A 53 -8.33 1.04 3.83
N VAL A 54 -7.13 0.57 3.44
CA VAL A 54 -5.91 0.75 4.23
C VAL A 54 -5.56 2.22 4.35
N ALA A 55 -5.59 2.97 3.24
CA ALA A 55 -5.29 4.40 3.24
C ALA A 55 -6.23 5.23 4.14
N ASN A 56 -7.53 4.90 4.15
CA ASN A 56 -8.49 5.52 5.07
C ASN A 56 -8.21 5.19 6.54
N HIS A 57 -7.62 4.02 6.83
CA HIS A 57 -7.32 3.60 8.20
C HIS A 57 -6.06 4.26 8.75
N THR A 58 -5.00 4.36 7.93
CA THR A 58 -3.71 4.90 8.35
C THR A 58 -3.66 6.42 8.48
N THR A 59 -4.76 7.14 8.21
CA THR A 59 -4.82 8.62 8.19
C THR A 59 -3.65 9.24 7.40
N ALA A 60 -3.19 8.53 6.37
CA ALA A 60 -2.05 8.91 5.55
C ALA A 60 -2.54 9.57 4.25
N ALA A 61 -1.69 10.41 3.65
CA ALA A 61 -2.00 10.99 2.35
C ALA A 61 -2.06 9.88 1.28
N PHE A 62 -3.22 9.73 0.63
CA PHE A 62 -3.41 8.76 -0.44
C PHE A 62 -3.33 9.42 -1.81
N ILE A 63 -2.24 9.14 -2.52
CA ILE A 63 -2.06 9.59 -3.91
C ILE A 63 -2.35 8.41 -4.82
N ARG A 64 -3.46 8.48 -5.55
CA ARG A 64 -3.80 7.49 -6.57
C ARG A 64 -3.30 7.99 -7.92
N VAL A 65 -2.41 7.23 -8.55
CA VAL A 65 -2.02 7.46 -9.94
C VAL A 65 -2.28 6.20 -10.74
N VAL A 66 -2.90 6.33 -11.91
CA VAL A 66 -3.11 5.21 -12.83
C VAL A 66 -1.99 5.22 -13.86
N GLY A 67 -1.35 4.07 -14.09
CA GLY A 67 -0.24 3.95 -15.06
C GLY A 67 -0.58 4.45 -16.47
N SER A 68 -1.85 4.38 -16.87
CA SER A 68 -2.32 4.94 -18.14
C SER A 68 -2.28 6.47 -18.20
N GLU A 69 -2.30 7.17 -17.07
CA GLU A 69 -2.16 8.63 -16.99
C GLU A 69 -0.71 9.07 -17.24
N PHE A 70 0.27 8.19 -16.99
CA PHE A 70 1.69 8.46 -17.28
C PHE A 70 2.06 8.33 -18.76
N VAL A 71 1.16 7.81 -19.61
CA VAL A 71 1.40 7.73 -21.05
C VAL A 71 1.06 9.09 -21.68
N GLN A 72 1.90 10.09 -21.43
CA GLN A 72 1.83 11.35 -22.16
C GLN A 72 2.49 11.19 -23.52
N LYS A 73 1.81 11.70 -24.55
CA LYS A 73 2.30 11.71 -25.95
C LYS A 73 3.54 12.60 -26.13
N TYR A 74 3.83 13.46 -25.16
CA TYR A 74 4.94 14.41 -25.16
C TYR A 74 5.96 13.95 -24.12
N LEU A 75 7.21 13.73 -24.54
CA LEU A 75 8.32 13.51 -23.61
C LEU A 75 8.63 14.82 -22.89
N GLY A 76 8.54 14.85 -21.55
CA GLY A 76 9.19 15.87 -20.73
C GLY A 76 8.33 16.75 -19.81
N GLU A 77 7.17 16.28 -19.32
CA GLU A 77 6.56 16.84 -18.10
C GLU A 77 6.64 15.86 -16.93
#